data_AF-A0A7X6X1B4-F1
#
_entry.id   AF-A0A7X6X1B4-F1
#
_cell.length_a   1.000
_cell.length_b   1.000
_cell.length_c   1.000
_cell.angle_alpha   90.00
_cell.angle_beta   90.00
_cell.angle_gamma   90.00
#
_symmetry.space_group_name_H-M   'P 1'
#
loop_
_entity.id
_entity.type
_entity.pdbx_description
1 polymer ?
#
loop_
_entity_poly.entity_id
_entity_poly.type
_entity_poly.pdbx_seq_one_letter_code
_entity_poly.pdbx_strand_id
1 'polypeptide(L)'
;MLTQAGNARIAGIGLDLLRLDRAQRVFDRHPQRFVQRILGPDEILVFQRRYQRDPRRGVRYLATRFAAKEAFSKAIGLGMRMPMAWSRMQTLNAPGGRPYVK
;
A
#
# COMPACT_ATOMS: atom_id res chain seq x y z
N MET A 1 17.95 23.76 21.54
CA MET A 1 18.33 23.33 20.18
C MET A 1 17.11 23.45 19.29
N LEU A 2 17.00 24.56 18.56
CA LEU A 2 15.92 24.79 17.59
C LEU A 2 16.21 23.91 16.37
N THR A 3 15.45 22.84 16.19
CA THR A 3 15.46 22.05 14.95
C THR A 3 14.96 22.95 13.83
N GLN A 4 15.85 23.28 12.89
CA GLN A 4 15.46 23.96 11.67
C GLN A 4 14.37 23.13 10.99
N ALA A 5 13.16 23.69 10.89
CA ALA A 5 12.18 23.24 9.93
C ALA A 5 12.74 23.57 8.55
N GLY A 6 13.57 22.67 8.01
CA GLY A 6 14.08 22.78 6.65
C GLY A 6 12.91 22.99 5.71
N ASN A 7 13.09 23.87 4.71
CA ASN A 7 12.08 24.21 3.70
C ASN A 7 11.54 22.94 3.03
N ALA A 8 10.48 22.36 3.61
CA ALA A 8 9.82 21.19 3.07
C ALA A 8 9.02 21.63 1.85
N ARG A 9 9.63 21.51 0.68
CA ARG A 9 8.94 21.72 -0.59
C ARG A 9 8.23 20.43 -0.98
N ILE A 10 7.00 20.56 -1.46
CA ILE A 10 6.22 19.42 -1.96
C ILE A 10 6.87 18.98 -3.28
N ALA A 11 7.39 17.75 -3.32
CA ALA A 11 8.02 17.18 -4.53
C ALA A 11 7.00 16.67 -5.55
N GLY A 12 5.79 16.31 -5.09
CA GLY A 12 4.69 15.85 -5.93
C GLY A 12 3.51 15.37 -5.08
N ILE A 13 2.36 15.17 -5.73
CA ILE A 13 1.13 14.68 -5.09
C ILE A 13 0.56 13.52 -5.90
N GLY A 14 -0.13 12.61 -5.23
CA GLY A 14 -0.78 11.49 -5.89
C GLY A 14 -2.03 11.05 -5.16
N LEU A 15 -3.05 10.72 -5.94
CA LEU A 15 -4.35 10.24 -5.48
C LEU A 15 -4.70 8.97 -6.23
N ASP A 16 -5.30 8.02 -5.54
CA ASP A 16 -5.88 6.83 -6.16
C ASP A 16 -7.20 6.45 -5.49
N LEU A 17 -8.17 6.04 -6.31
CA LEU A 17 -9.48 5.56 -5.87
C LEU A 17 -9.69 4.15 -6.41
N LEU A 18 -9.86 3.20 -5.50
CA LEU A 18 -10.07 1.80 -5.84
C LEU A 18 -11.45 1.33 -5.37
N ARG A 19 -12.21 0.77 -6.31
CA ARG A 19 -13.45 0.05 -5.99
C ARG A 19 -13.15 -1.27 -5.30
N LEU A 20 -13.66 -1.46 -4.08
CA LEU A 20 -13.41 -2.68 -3.30
C LEU A 20 -13.93 -3.94 -4.00
N ASP A 21 -15.06 -3.86 -4.71
CA ASP A 21 -15.61 -5.00 -5.46
C ASP A 21 -14.69 -5.43 -6.61
N ARG A 22 -13.94 -4.50 -7.20
CA ARG A 22 -12.93 -4.82 -8.22
C ARG A 22 -11.75 -5.57 -7.60
N ALA A 23 -11.27 -5.11 -6.44
CA ALA A 23 -10.21 -5.81 -5.71
C ALA A 23 -10.65 -7.23 -5.30
N GLN A 24 -11.88 -7.37 -4.80
CA GLN A 24 -12.46 -8.65 -4.44
C GLN A 24 -12.50 -9.61 -5.63
N ARG A 25 -13.04 -9.17 -6.78
CA ARG A 25 -13.09 -10.01 -8.00
C ARG A 25 -11.71 -10.50 -8.47
N VAL A 26 -10.67 -9.68 -8.34
CA VAL A 26 -9.30 -10.09 -8.69
C VAL A 26 -8.75 -11.09 -7.67
N PHE A 27 -8.99 -10.84 -6.39
CA PHE A 27 -8.59 -11.73 -5.31
C PHE A 27 -9.26 -13.10 -5.43
N ASP A 28 -10.56 -13.15 -5.73
CA ASP A 28 -11.31 -14.40 -5.86
C ASP A 28 -10.77 -15.28 -6.99
N ARG A 29 -10.29 -14.67 -8.09
CA ARG A 29 -9.69 -15.40 -9.21
C ARG A 29 -8.26 -15.84 -8.93
N HIS A 30 -7.49 -15.01 -8.24
CA HIS A 30 -6.04 -15.16 -8.10
C HIS A 30 -5.54 -14.78 -6.69
N PRO A 31 -5.94 -15.49 -5.63
CA PRO A 31 -5.75 -15.01 -4.26
C PRO A 31 -4.27 -14.87 -3.89
N GLN A 32 -3.50 -15.94 -4.07
CA GLN A 32 -2.07 -15.96 -3.72
C GLN A 32 -1.25 -15.04 -4.63
N ARG A 33 -1.48 -15.11 -5.95
CA ARG A 33 -0.75 -14.30 -6.93
C ARG A 33 -1.00 -12.80 -6.75
N PHE A 34 -2.23 -12.40 -6.39
CA PHE A 34 -2.54 -10.99 -6.18
C PHE A 34 -1.86 -10.45 -4.92
N VAL A 35 -1.89 -11.23 -3.82
CA VAL A 35 -1.20 -10.89 -2.57
C VAL A 35 0.30 -10.74 -2.80
N GLN A 36 0.95 -11.73 -3.40
CA GLN A 36 2.39 -11.73 -3.65
C GLN A 36 2.84 -10.66 -4.64
N ARG A 37 1.99 -10.30 -5.61
CA ARG A 37 2.29 -9.22 -6.55
C ARG A 37 2.24 -7.86 -5.89
N ILE A 38 1.23 -7.62 -5.04
CA ILE A 38 0.97 -6.27 -4.52
C ILE A 38 1.72 -6.00 -3.24
N LEU A 39 1.77 -6.96 -2.31
CA LEU A 39 2.30 -6.73 -0.96
C LEU A 39 3.81 -6.99 -0.89
N GLY A 40 4.50 -6.20 -0.09
CA GLY A 40 5.85 -6.49 0.37
C GLY A 40 5.86 -7.50 1.53
N PRO A 41 7.05 -7.96 1.95
CA PRO A 41 7.20 -9.03 2.93
C PRO A 41 6.52 -8.73 4.28
N ASP A 42 6.67 -7.52 4.81
CA ASP A 42 6.10 -7.14 6.11
C ASP A 42 4.57 -6.97 6.00
N GLU A 43 4.09 -6.46 4.86
CA GLU A 43 2.66 -6.33 4.60
C GLU A 43 1.97 -7.68 4.47
N ILE A 44 2.66 -8.71 3.93
CA ILE A 44 2.12 -10.07 3.84
C ILE A 44 1.85 -10.63 5.25
N LEU A 45 2.75 -10.40 6.22
CA LEU A 45 2.55 -10.83 7.60
C LEU A 45 1.29 -10.19 8.21
N VAL A 46 1.09 -8.90 7.96
CA VAL A 46 -0.10 -8.17 8.41
C VAL A 46 -1.36 -8.68 7.70
N PHE A 47 -1.28 -8.91 6.39
CA PHE A 47 -2.39 -9.45 5.60
C PHE A 47 -2.81 -10.81 6.14
N GLN A 48 -1.88 -11.75 6.33
CA GLN A 48 -2.16 -13.10 6.84
C GLN A 48 -2.87 -13.03 8.19
N ARG A 49 -2.34 -12.25 9.14
CA ARG A 49 -2.95 -12.07 10.46
C ARG A 49 -4.38 -11.51 10.38
N ARG A 50 -4.60 -10.51 9.52
CA ARG A 50 -5.94 -9.91 9.35
C ARG A 50 -6.91 -10.85 8.65
N TYR A 51 -6.44 -11.57 7.63
CA TYR A 51 -7.23 -12.51 6.85
C TYR A 51 -7.67 -13.71 7.69
N GLN A 52 -6.77 -14.28 8.50
CA GLN A 52 -7.08 -15.36 9.43
C GLN A 52 -8.18 -14.96 10.43
N ARG A 53 -8.18 -13.70 10.89
CA ARG A 53 -9.21 -13.19 11.80
C ARG A 53 -10.53 -12.90 11.09
N ASP A 54 -10.47 -12.33 9.89
CA ASP A 54 -11.64 -12.03 9.05
C ASP A 54 -11.18 -11.86 7.58
N PRO A 55 -11.60 -12.75 6.66
CA PRO A 55 -11.24 -12.66 5.25
C PRO A 55 -11.56 -11.30 4.62
N ARG A 56 -12.68 -10.67 5.00
CA ARG A 56 -13.07 -9.35 4.48
C ARG A 56 -12.08 -8.28 4.91
N ARG A 57 -11.52 -8.37 6.13
CA ARG A 57 -10.47 -7.44 6.60
C ARG A 57 -9.16 -7.64 5.85
N GLY A 58 -8.82 -8.89 5.52
CA GLY A 58 -7.65 -9.19 4.69
C GLY A 58 -7.76 -8.58 3.30
N VAL A 59 -8.90 -8.76 2.61
CA VAL A 59 -9.09 -8.19 1.26
C VAL A 59 -9.15 -6.67 1.28
N ARG A 60 -9.81 -6.05 2.28
CA ARG A 60 -9.76 -4.58 2.46
C ARG A 60 -8.35 -4.08 2.69
N TYR A 61 -7.55 -4.80 3.49
CA TYR A 61 -6.15 -4.45 3.70
C TYR A 61 -5.38 -4.45 2.39
N LEU A 62 -5.46 -5.54 1.61
CA LEU A 62 -4.85 -5.64 0.28
C LEU A 62 -5.27 -4.48 -0.64
N ALA A 63 -6.56 -4.17 -0.70
CA ALA A 63 -7.10 -3.08 -1.50
C ALA A 63 -6.53 -1.71 -1.09
N THR A 64 -6.45 -1.43 0.22
CA THR A 64 -5.85 -0.17 0.71
C THR A 64 -4.37 -0.05 0.40
N ARG A 65 -3.62 -1.17 0.34
CA ARG A 65 -2.20 -1.16 -0.04
C ARG A 65 -2.02 -0.97 -1.52
N PHE A 66 -2.89 -1.54 -2.35
CA PHE A 66 -2.93 -1.24 -3.79
C PHE A 66 -3.10 0.27 -4.03
N ALA A 67 -4.13 0.88 -3.45
CA ALA A 67 -4.42 2.30 -3.63
C ALA A 67 -3.30 3.21 -3.08
N ALA A 68 -2.74 2.88 -1.91
CA ALA A 68 -1.62 3.63 -1.33
C ALA A 68 -0.38 3.60 -2.24
N LYS A 69 -0.10 2.44 -2.87
CA LYS A 69 1.04 2.27 -3.77
C LYS A 69 0.84 3.04 -5.08
N GLU A 70 -0.36 3.03 -5.65
CA GLU A 70 -0.69 3.86 -6.83
C GLU A 70 -0.62 5.36 -6.52
N ALA A 71 -1.15 5.79 -5.38
CA ALA A 71 -1.04 7.18 -4.95
C ALA A 71 0.44 7.59 -4.77
N PHE A 72 1.25 6.75 -4.13
CA PHE A 72 2.68 7.00 -3.96
C PHE A 72 3.42 7.04 -5.30
N SER A 73 3.16 6.09 -6.21
CA SER A 73 3.85 6.02 -7.50
C SER A 73 3.58 7.26 -8.38
N LYS A 74 2.36 7.82 -8.28
CA LYS A 74 1.98 9.10 -8.92
C LYS A 74 2.69 10.28 -8.26
N ALA A 75 2.75 10.32 -6.92
CA ALA A 75 3.41 11.39 -6.18
C ALA A 75 4.90 11.50 -6.50
N ILE A 76 5.58 10.39 -6.78
CA ILE A 76 7.00 10.37 -7.17
C ILE A 76 7.24 10.47 -8.69
N GLY A 77 6.18 10.60 -9.50
CA GLY A 77 6.26 10.79 -10.95
C GLY A 77 6.65 9.55 -11.79
N LEU A 78 6.75 8.37 -11.18
CA LEU A 78 7.16 7.13 -11.90
C LEU A 78 5.98 6.32 -12.44
N GLY A 79 4.83 6.37 -11.75
CA GLY A 79 3.77 5.38 -11.93
C GLY A 79 4.25 3.96 -11.60
N MET A 80 3.49 2.93 -12.00
CA MET A 80 3.87 1.52 -11.80
C MET A 80 4.81 1.01 -12.89
N ARG A 81 5.96 1.68 -13.03
CA ARG A 81 7.02 1.37 -13.99
C ARG A 81 8.36 1.34 -13.29
N MET A 82 9.28 0.50 -13.76
CA MET A 82 10.65 0.44 -13.22
C MET A 82 11.28 1.84 -13.15
N PRO A 83 11.95 2.20 -12.05
CA PRO A 83 12.36 1.35 -10.93
C PRO A 83 11.29 1.13 -9.83
N MET A 84 10.11 1.75 -9.94
CA MET A 84 8.99 1.54 -9.02
C MET A 84 8.35 0.16 -9.23
N ALA A 85 8.16 -0.56 -8.13
CA ALA A 85 7.50 -1.86 -8.14
C ALA A 85 6.64 -2.02 -6.90
N TRP A 86 5.54 -2.75 -7.04
CA TRP A 86 4.54 -2.96 -6.01
C TRP A 86 5.12 -3.43 -4.67
N SER A 87 5.91 -4.50 -4.65
CA SER A 87 6.45 -5.09 -3.43
C SER A 87 7.61 -4.31 -2.81
N ARG A 88 8.23 -3.36 -3.54
CA ARG A 88 9.38 -2.58 -3.06
C ARG A 88 8.99 -1.47 -2.09
N MET A 89 7.82 -0.88 -2.30
CA MET A 89 7.25 0.12 -1.39
C MET A 89 6.24 -0.57 -0.48
N GLN A 90 6.35 -0.37 0.82
CA GLN A 90 5.42 -0.93 1.81
C GLN A 90 4.72 0.18 2.58
N THR A 91 3.42 0.02 2.82
CA THR A 91 2.66 0.88 3.73
C THR A 91 2.32 0.11 5.01
N LEU A 92 2.99 0.47 6.10
CA LEU A 92 2.80 -0.12 7.42
C LEU A 92 2.19 0.90 8.38
N ASN A 93 1.84 0.47 9.59
CA ASN A 93 1.26 1.32 10.62
C ASN A 93 2.23 1.43 11.80
N ALA A 94 2.50 2.65 12.25
CA ALA A 94 3.20 2.91 13.51
C ALA A 94 2.33 2.46 14.72
N PRO A 95 2.89 2.36 15.94
CA PRO A 95 2.13 1.95 17.13
C PRO A 95 0.84 2.75 17.39
N GLY A 96 0.78 4.01 16.97
CA GLY A 96 -0.42 4.86 17.04
C GLY A 96 -1.40 4.72 15.86
N GLY A 97 -1.21 3.73 14.98
CA GLY A 97 -2.07 3.50 13.81
C GLY A 97 -1.78 4.40 12.60
N ARG A 98 -0.96 5.45 12.75
CA ARG A 98 -0.55 6.32 11.64
C ARG A 98 0.17 5.49 10.56
N PRO A 99 -0.25 5.56 9.28
CA PRO A 99 0.46 4.88 8.21
C PRO A 99 1.79 5.57 7.91
N TYR A 100 2.79 4.79 7.53
CA TYR A 100 4.07 5.28 7.01
C TYR A 100 4.54 4.42 5.84
N VAL A 101 5.39 5.02 4.99
CA VAL A 101 6.02 4.36 3.84
C VAL A 101 7.38 3.80 4.27
N LYS A 102 7.64 2.54 3.98
CA LYS A 102 8.92 1.85 4.14
C LYS A 102 9.45 1.44 2.76
#